data_AF-A0A842RWU0-F1
#
_entry.id   AF-A0A842RWU0-F1
#
_cell.length_a   1.000
_cell.length_b   1.000
_cell.length_c   1.000
_cell.angle_alpha   90.00
_cell.angle_beta   90.00
_cell.angle_gamma   90.00
#
_symmetry.space_group_name_H-M   'P 1'
#
loop_
_entity.id
_entity.type
_entity.pdbx_description
1 polymer ?
#
loop_
_entity_poly.entity_id
_entity_poly.type
_entity_poly.pdbx_seq_one_letter_code
_entity_poly.pdbx_strand_id
1 'polypeptide(L)'
;MNETHEKSEEKTQENNWKYCPRCGAELPPIDDIKYCTRCGLDIAYLKKYNKVPSDSISKVDIKKDERPKLTEDEIFTKKEGRIWDNPASIFIPLGAFGAMELAVSIIILPLIFFIPMNQLLNDILNSTVFLIVFSLFEYIFILIPFLYVGLFLERPTIGNRLAILGLTTKRKTGLETIQEILLGVIFAIIALILVNLISLFLEFIMSFFFNLESIFGTQTPTSETDLYIASSNIIEIVLLVIIMIVVIGPSEEVAFRGFMQKGLSRTLGRNLGLIITALIFTGIHLISIAVIALESAIGAIVAFILLFFPYFVISLLLGYLFIWRNENLIAPTITHGIYNSLTVLMGFLVFNYSLFTFGIFSLITFGIFFISIALYFILNYIKQQNQGVVEI
;
A
#
# COMPACT_ATOMS: atom_id res chain seq x y z
N MET A 1 17.62 45.82 -70.22
CA MET A 1 18.94 45.62 -69.61
C MET A 1 18.73 45.54 -68.12
N ASN A 2 19.09 44.39 -67.55
CA ASN A 2 19.22 44.15 -66.12
C ASN A 2 20.19 45.18 -65.51
N GLU A 3 19.95 45.56 -64.25
CA GLU A 3 20.98 45.42 -63.22
C GLU A 3 20.34 45.45 -61.81
N THR A 4 20.97 44.66 -60.95
CA THR A 4 20.46 44.00 -59.75
C THR A 4 20.89 44.69 -58.46
N HIS A 5 20.14 44.36 -57.39
CA HIS A 5 20.38 44.65 -55.98
C HIS A 5 21.83 44.49 -55.48
N GLU A 6 22.18 45.27 -54.45
CA GLU A 6 22.92 44.71 -53.31
C GLU A 6 22.52 45.37 -51.98
N LYS A 7 21.97 44.55 -51.08
CA LYS A 7 21.61 44.87 -49.69
C LYS A 7 22.88 44.79 -48.85
N SER A 8 23.13 45.79 -48.01
CA SER A 8 24.18 45.75 -47.00
C SER A 8 23.89 44.67 -45.95
N GLU A 9 24.76 43.68 -45.87
CA GLU A 9 24.76 42.63 -44.84
C GLU A 9 25.16 43.22 -43.47
N GLU A 10 24.29 43.01 -42.49
CA GLU A 10 24.52 43.34 -41.08
C GLU A 10 25.36 42.22 -40.45
N LYS A 11 26.63 42.49 -40.13
CA LYS A 11 27.53 41.53 -39.46
C LYS A 11 27.02 41.25 -38.03
N THR A 12 26.44 40.08 -37.81
CA THR A 12 26.23 39.52 -36.46
C THR A 12 27.56 39.20 -35.81
N GLN A 13 27.95 40.01 -34.82
CA GLN A 13 29.08 39.77 -33.93
C GLN A 13 28.74 38.59 -33.00
N GLU A 14 29.39 37.44 -33.18
CA GLU A 14 29.33 36.33 -32.22
C GLU A 14 30.02 36.73 -30.91
N ASN A 15 29.25 37.29 -29.99
CA ASN A 15 29.73 37.58 -28.64
C ASN A 15 29.80 36.27 -27.84
N ASN A 16 31.02 35.77 -27.66
CA ASN A 16 31.30 34.60 -26.85
C ASN A 16 31.30 35.01 -25.35
N TRP A 17 30.11 35.01 -24.74
CA TRP A 17 29.92 35.44 -23.35
C TRP A 17 30.52 34.43 -22.37
N LYS A 18 31.77 34.66 -21.97
CA LYS A 18 32.48 33.80 -20.99
C LYS A 18 32.03 34.03 -19.53
N TYR A 19 31.47 35.21 -19.23
CA TYR A 19 31.05 35.59 -17.88
C TYR A 19 29.62 36.14 -17.88
N CYS A 20 28.88 35.87 -16.80
CA CYS A 20 27.54 36.40 -16.59
C CYS A 20 27.59 37.91 -16.31
N PRO A 21 26.91 38.76 -17.09
CA PRO A 21 26.98 40.22 -16.94
C PRO A 21 26.29 40.75 -15.67
N ARG A 22 25.46 39.93 -15.00
CA ARG A 22 24.77 40.33 -13.76
C ARG A 22 25.58 40.03 -12.51
N CYS A 23 26.21 38.86 -12.44
CA CYS A 23 26.87 38.38 -11.20
C CYS A 23 28.37 38.07 -11.36
N GLY A 24 28.93 38.22 -12.56
CA GLY A 24 30.34 37.97 -12.84
C GLY A 24 30.77 36.50 -12.78
N ALA A 25 29.84 35.55 -12.62
CA ALA A 25 30.17 34.12 -12.62
C ALA A 25 30.64 33.67 -14.01
N GLU A 26 31.67 32.84 -14.07
CA GLU A 26 32.09 32.17 -15.30
C GLU A 26 30.95 31.24 -15.77
N LEU A 27 30.58 31.37 -17.04
CA LEU A 27 29.56 30.51 -17.64
C LEU A 27 30.22 29.21 -18.10
N PRO A 28 29.63 28.04 -17.82
CA PRO A 28 30.15 26.79 -18.34
C PRO A 28 30.29 26.85 -19.88
N PRO A 29 31.28 26.17 -20.47
CA PRO A 29 31.51 26.18 -21.92
C PRO A 29 30.51 25.23 -22.63
N ILE A 30 29.21 25.42 -22.39
CA ILE A 30 28.13 24.63 -22.96
C ILE A 30 27.25 25.58 -23.77
N ASP A 31 27.00 25.25 -25.04
CA ASP A 31 26.32 26.15 -25.97
C ASP A 31 24.85 26.43 -25.58
N ASP A 32 24.16 25.48 -24.97
CA ASP A 32 22.73 25.56 -24.60
C ASP A 32 22.47 25.96 -23.14
N ILE A 33 23.29 26.84 -22.57
CA ILE A 33 22.99 27.41 -21.25
C ILE A 33 21.81 28.38 -21.35
N LYS A 34 20.70 27.99 -20.73
CA LYS A 34 19.49 28.82 -20.64
C LYS A 34 19.56 29.83 -19.50
N TYR A 35 20.13 29.45 -18.35
CA TYR A 35 20.19 30.30 -17.15
C TYR A 35 21.57 30.28 -16.48
N CYS A 36 21.96 31.42 -15.89
CA CYS A 36 23.13 31.49 -15.04
C CYS A 36 22.90 30.68 -13.76
N THR A 37 23.78 29.73 -13.49
CA THR A 37 23.72 28.84 -12.32
C THR A 37 23.86 29.57 -10.98
N ARG A 38 24.40 30.80 -10.97
CA ARG A 38 24.62 31.59 -9.75
C ARG A 38 23.52 32.59 -9.45
N CYS A 39 22.97 33.26 -10.46
CA CYS A 39 22.01 34.36 -10.25
C CYS A 39 20.69 34.22 -11.02
N GLY A 40 20.49 33.11 -11.73
CA GLY A 40 19.26 32.84 -12.48
C GLY A 40 19.03 33.74 -13.70
N LEU A 41 20.02 34.53 -14.12
CA LEU A 41 19.91 35.37 -15.32
C LEU A 41 19.64 34.50 -16.56
N ASP A 42 18.63 34.86 -17.35
CA ASP A 42 18.32 34.20 -18.62
C ASP A 42 19.40 34.52 -19.67
N ILE A 43 20.31 33.56 -19.85
CA ILE A 43 21.42 33.65 -20.80
C ILE A 43 20.91 33.44 -22.23
N ALA A 44 19.83 32.68 -22.43
CA ALA A 44 19.23 32.50 -23.75
C ALA A 44 18.62 33.81 -24.28
N TYR A 45 17.92 34.56 -23.42
CA TYR A 45 17.43 35.92 -23.73
C TYR A 45 18.60 36.86 -24.02
N LEU A 46 19.65 36.83 -23.20
CA LEU A 46 20.84 37.66 -23.39
C LEU A 46 21.52 37.37 -24.74
N LYS A 47 21.74 36.10 -25.09
CA LYS A 47 22.33 35.69 -26.38
C LYS A 47 21.48 36.14 -27.57
N LYS A 48 20.15 36.07 -27.45
CA LYS A 48 19.22 36.40 -28.53
C LYS A 48 19.00 37.90 -28.75
N TYR A 49 18.93 38.68 -27.68
CA TYR A 49 18.57 40.10 -27.73
C TYR A 49 19.74 41.04 -27.39
N ASN A 50 20.90 40.50 -27.04
CA ASN A 50 22.11 41.21 -26.63
C ASN A 50 21.86 42.25 -25.53
N LYS A 51 20.88 41.96 -24.65
CA LYS A 51 20.40 42.85 -23.58
C LYS A 51 20.15 42.05 -22.31
N VAL A 52 20.47 42.66 -21.16
CA VAL A 52 20.13 42.11 -19.85
C VAL A 52 18.61 42.26 -19.65
N PRO A 53 17.84 41.17 -19.44
CA PRO A 53 16.42 41.27 -19.16
C PRO A 53 16.18 42.10 -17.90
N SER A 54 15.18 42.98 -17.92
CA SER A 54 14.79 43.76 -16.74
C SER A 54 14.32 42.83 -15.62
N ASP A 55 14.49 43.25 -14.36
CA ASP A 55 14.15 42.45 -13.18
C ASP A 55 12.70 41.92 -13.21
N SER A 56 11.80 42.63 -13.89
CA SER A 56 10.41 42.23 -14.14
C SER A 56 10.23 40.97 -14.99
N ILE A 57 11.23 40.59 -15.82
CA ILE A 57 11.21 39.41 -16.71
C ILE A 57 11.89 38.22 -16.03
N SER A 58 12.75 38.46 -15.03
CA SER A 58 13.53 37.40 -14.35
C SER A 58 12.73 36.53 -13.36
N LYS A 59 11.46 36.86 -13.12
CA LYS A 59 10.50 35.89 -12.57
C LYS A 59 10.11 34.95 -13.69
N VAL A 60 11.00 34.02 -14.03
CA VAL A 60 10.57 32.77 -14.63
C VAL A 60 9.59 32.20 -13.63
N ASP A 61 8.29 32.31 -13.93
CA ASP A 61 7.31 31.43 -13.35
C ASP A 61 7.88 30.03 -13.55
N ILE A 62 8.44 29.46 -12.47
CA ILE A 62 8.60 28.02 -12.37
C ILE A 62 7.16 27.55 -12.50
N LYS A 63 6.73 27.26 -13.74
CA LYS A 63 5.48 26.55 -13.97
C LYS A 63 5.61 25.35 -13.05
N LYS A 64 4.85 25.38 -11.95
CA LYS A 64 4.52 24.16 -11.21
C LYS A 64 4.26 23.15 -12.30
N ASP A 65 4.94 22.02 -12.23
CA ASP A 65 4.74 20.88 -13.09
C ASP A 65 3.24 20.57 -13.08
N GLU A 66 2.47 21.25 -13.94
CA GLU A 66 1.03 21.13 -14.09
C GLU A 66 0.86 19.86 -14.89
N ARG A 67 1.12 18.75 -14.21
CA ARG A 67 0.95 17.43 -14.78
C ARG A 67 -0.48 17.36 -15.27
N PRO A 68 -0.71 16.96 -16.54
CA PRO A 68 -2.05 16.83 -17.05
C PRO A 68 -2.81 15.85 -16.15
N LYS A 69 -3.97 16.29 -15.66
CA LYS A 69 -4.87 15.45 -14.87
C LYS A 69 -5.31 14.26 -15.73
N LEU A 70 -5.47 13.10 -15.10
CA LEU A 70 -5.90 11.89 -15.76
C LEU A 70 -7.35 12.01 -16.21
N THR A 71 -7.56 11.73 -17.50
CA THR A 71 -8.88 11.54 -18.10
C THR A 71 -9.48 10.20 -17.66
N GLU A 72 -10.79 10.00 -17.84
CA GLU A 72 -11.45 8.74 -17.45
C GLU A 72 -10.89 7.53 -18.19
N ASP A 73 -10.52 7.67 -19.46
CA ASP A 73 -9.95 6.59 -20.27
C ASP A 73 -8.53 6.23 -19.84
N GLU A 74 -7.72 7.22 -19.47
CA GLU A 74 -6.35 6.99 -19.00
C GLU A 74 -6.31 6.22 -17.68
N ILE A 75 -7.30 6.38 -16.79
CA ILE A 75 -7.39 5.61 -15.53
C ILE A 75 -7.37 4.10 -15.81
N PHE A 76 -8.00 3.66 -16.90
CA PHE A 76 -8.12 2.23 -17.24
C PHE A 76 -7.06 1.73 -18.23
N THR A 77 -6.54 2.60 -19.09
CA THR A 77 -5.62 2.22 -20.18
C THR A 77 -4.16 2.47 -19.84
N LYS A 78 -3.86 3.50 -19.04
CA LYS A 78 -2.50 3.92 -18.71
C LYS A 78 -1.92 3.07 -17.59
N LYS A 79 -1.27 1.98 -17.98
CA LYS A 79 -0.57 1.05 -17.07
C LYS A 79 0.86 1.48 -16.75
N GLU A 80 1.41 2.42 -17.50
CA GLU A 80 2.79 2.87 -17.37
C GLU A 80 2.86 4.39 -17.13
N GLY A 81 3.93 4.81 -16.46
CA GLY A 81 4.17 6.19 -16.12
C GLY A 81 3.70 6.58 -14.72
N ARG A 82 4.41 7.57 -14.17
CA ARG A 82 4.22 8.12 -12.84
C ARG A 82 2.82 8.74 -12.69
N ILE A 83 2.07 8.31 -11.68
CA ILE A 83 0.82 8.98 -11.28
C ILE A 83 1.13 10.10 -10.28
N TRP A 84 1.72 9.71 -9.14
CA TRP A 84 2.20 10.60 -8.09
C TRP A 84 3.65 10.24 -7.70
N ASP A 85 4.21 10.99 -6.76
CA ASP A 85 5.64 11.00 -6.46
C ASP A 85 5.99 9.95 -5.41
N ASN A 86 7.24 9.45 -5.41
CA ASN A 86 7.70 8.46 -4.42
C ASN A 86 7.46 8.91 -2.96
N PRO A 87 7.73 10.18 -2.59
CA PRO A 87 7.39 10.66 -1.25
C PRO A 87 5.89 10.58 -0.98
N ALA A 88 5.03 10.94 -1.94
CA ALA A 88 3.59 10.83 -1.76
C ALA A 88 3.17 9.36 -1.59
N SER A 89 3.70 8.45 -2.40
CA SER A 89 3.41 7.01 -2.32
C SER A 89 3.70 6.43 -0.93
N ILE A 90 4.74 6.91 -0.24
CA ILE A 90 5.15 6.43 1.07
C ILE A 90 4.42 7.18 2.19
N PHE A 91 4.49 8.51 2.18
CA PHE A 91 4.05 9.33 3.31
C PHE A 91 2.54 9.51 3.40
N ILE A 92 1.77 9.33 2.31
CA ILE A 92 0.30 9.42 2.41
C ILE A 92 -0.27 8.21 3.16
N PRO A 93 0.06 6.95 2.83
CA PRO A 93 -0.37 5.79 3.62
C PRO A 93 0.21 5.76 5.03
N LEU A 94 1.49 6.13 5.23
CA LEU A 94 2.05 6.24 6.58
C LEU A 94 1.42 7.37 7.39
N GLY A 95 1.06 8.48 6.75
CA GLY A 95 0.29 9.55 7.37
C GLY A 95 -1.11 9.09 7.74
N ALA A 96 -1.73 8.22 6.95
CA ALA A 96 -3.01 7.60 7.29
C ALA A 96 -2.89 6.66 8.49
N PHE A 97 -1.82 5.84 8.54
CA PHE A 97 -1.50 5.03 9.71
C PHE A 97 -1.32 5.91 10.96
N GLY A 98 -0.48 6.95 10.89
CA GLY A 98 -0.28 7.87 12.02
C GLY A 98 -1.55 8.63 12.44
N ALA A 99 -2.42 8.98 11.50
CA ALA A 99 -3.71 9.62 11.78
C ALA A 99 -4.68 8.66 12.47
N MET A 100 -4.67 7.38 12.09
CA MET A 100 -5.42 6.31 12.77
C MET A 100 -4.93 6.15 14.21
N GLU A 101 -3.62 5.95 14.41
CA GLU A 101 -3.02 5.84 15.74
C GLU A 101 -3.32 7.05 16.63
N LEU A 102 -3.26 8.26 16.06
CA LEU A 102 -3.59 9.48 16.78
C LEU A 102 -5.08 9.51 17.17
N ALA A 103 -5.99 9.14 16.27
CA ALA A 103 -7.42 9.11 16.57
C ALA A 103 -7.75 8.12 17.69
N VAL A 104 -7.14 6.94 17.64
CA VAL A 104 -7.23 5.91 18.68
C VAL A 104 -6.67 6.44 20.01
N SER A 105 -5.49 7.05 19.99
CA SER A 105 -4.83 7.61 21.17
C SER A 105 -5.61 8.74 21.82
N ILE A 106 -6.26 9.62 21.04
CA ILE A 106 -7.11 10.71 21.56
C ILE A 106 -8.28 10.17 22.38
N ILE A 107 -8.76 8.97 22.07
CA ILE A 107 -9.86 8.31 22.79
C ILE A 107 -9.34 7.55 24.01
N ILE A 108 -8.23 6.82 23.85
CA ILE A 108 -7.66 5.97 24.91
C ILE A 108 -6.99 6.80 26.01
N LEU A 109 -6.24 7.86 25.67
CA LEU A 109 -5.48 8.63 26.66
C LEU A 109 -6.35 9.23 27.77
N PRO A 110 -7.51 9.86 27.48
CA PRO A 110 -8.43 10.30 28.52
C PRO A 110 -8.97 9.14 29.37
N LEU A 111 -9.26 7.97 28.77
CA LEU A 111 -9.71 6.80 29.51
C LEU A 111 -8.66 6.37 30.54
N ILE A 112 -7.39 6.27 30.14
CA ILE A 112 -6.29 5.88 31.03
C ILE A 112 -5.99 6.95 32.10
N PHE A 113 -6.08 8.24 31.75
CA PHE A 113 -5.66 9.32 32.65
C PHE A 113 -6.74 9.73 33.66
N PHE A 114 -8.02 9.69 33.27
CA PHE A 114 -9.13 10.15 34.10
C PHE A 114 -9.90 9.02 34.80
N ILE A 115 -9.76 7.77 34.33
CA ILE A 115 -10.35 6.60 35.00
C ILE A 115 -9.22 5.89 35.75
N PRO A 116 -9.34 5.65 37.07
CA PRO A 116 -8.34 4.90 37.81
C PRO A 116 -8.08 3.56 37.12
N MET A 117 -6.81 3.20 36.92
CA MET A 117 -6.40 1.89 36.40
C MET A 117 -6.85 0.79 37.37
N ASN A 118 -8.08 0.36 37.20
CA ASN A 118 -8.73 -0.69 37.95
C ASN A 118 -8.95 -1.91 37.03
N GLN A 119 -9.39 -3.01 37.61
CA GLN A 119 -9.63 -4.24 36.87
C GLN A 119 -10.63 -4.03 35.72
N LEU A 120 -11.67 -3.23 35.92
CA LEU A 120 -12.66 -2.92 34.88
C LEU A 120 -12.05 -2.25 33.65
N LEU A 121 -11.17 -1.26 33.82
CA LEU A 121 -10.52 -0.58 32.70
C LEU A 121 -9.58 -1.53 31.95
N ASN A 122 -8.83 -2.37 32.67
CA ASN A 122 -8.01 -3.41 32.06
C ASN A 122 -8.85 -4.42 31.27
N ASP A 123 -9.99 -4.85 31.81
CA ASP A 123 -10.90 -5.78 31.14
C ASP A 123 -11.47 -5.17 29.86
N ILE A 124 -11.80 -3.87 29.88
CA ILE A 124 -12.27 -3.15 28.69
C ILE A 124 -11.17 -3.07 27.63
N LEU A 125 -9.97 -2.62 28.00
CA LEU A 125 -8.85 -2.43 27.06
C LEU A 125 -8.38 -3.74 26.42
N ASN A 126 -8.53 -4.86 27.13
CA ASN A 126 -8.17 -6.20 26.63
C ASN A 126 -9.37 -6.98 26.07
N SER A 127 -10.53 -6.33 25.88
CA SER A 127 -11.72 -7.01 25.34
C SER A 127 -11.70 -7.10 23.82
N THR A 128 -12.28 -8.16 23.27
CA THR A 128 -12.48 -8.30 21.82
C THR A 128 -13.39 -7.20 21.27
N VAL A 129 -14.34 -6.71 22.07
CA VAL A 129 -15.21 -5.59 21.68
C VAL A 129 -14.41 -4.31 21.46
N PHE A 130 -13.42 -4.04 22.32
CA PHE A 130 -12.50 -2.93 22.13
C PHE A 130 -11.78 -3.07 20.78
N LEU A 131 -11.16 -4.22 20.51
CA LEU A 131 -10.51 -4.48 19.21
C LEU A 131 -11.46 -4.21 18.02
N ILE A 132 -12.68 -4.75 18.06
CA ILE A 132 -13.70 -4.57 17.00
C ILE A 132 -14.01 -3.08 16.76
N VAL A 133 -14.25 -2.32 17.83
CA VAL A 133 -14.61 -0.89 17.73
C VAL A 133 -13.43 -0.08 17.18
N PHE A 134 -12.22 -0.37 17.65
CA PHE A 134 -11.03 0.38 17.25
C PHE A 134 -10.56 0.04 15.83
N SER A 135 -10.78 -1.19 15.34
CA SER A 135 -10.55 -1.53 13.93
C SER A 135 -11.40 -0.71 12.95
N LEU A 136 -12.52 -0.10 13.38
CA LEU A 136 -13.29 0.80 12.51
C LEU A 136 -12.50 2.05 12.08
N PHE A 137 -11.50 2.46 12.86
CA PHE A 137 -10.63 3.59 12.50
C PHE A 137 -9.74 3.30 11.29
N GLU A 138 -9.57 2.02 10.91
CA GLU A 138 -8.82 1.66 9.71
C GLU A 138 -9.45 2.19 8.42
N TYR A 139 -10.74 2.57 8.42
CA TYR A 139 -11.32 3.26 7.27
C TYR A 139 -10.60 4.57 6.91
N ILE A 140 -9.76 5.12 7.80
CA ILE A 140 -8.83 6.21 7.51
C ILE A 140 -7.87 5.84 6.36
N PHE A 141 -7.44 4.57 6.27
CA PHE A 141 -6.63 4.04 5.16
C PHE A 141 -7.35 4.04 3.82
N ILE A 142 -8.67 4.02 3.79
CA ILE A 142 -9.43 4.28 2.55
C ILE A 142 -9.56 5.78 2.35
N LEU A 143 -10.04 6.49 3.38
CA LEU A 143 -10.46 7.89 3.30
C LEU A 143 -9.33 8.80 2.80
N ILE A 144 -8.13 8.70 3.37
CA ILE A 144 -7.04 9.62 3.04
C ILE A 144 -6.53 9.42 1.59
N PRO A 145 -6.14 8.20 1.17
CA PRO A 145 -5.81 7.94 -0.24
C PRO A 145 -6.96 8.30 -1.19
N PHE A 146 -8.21 7.97 -0.84
CA PHE A 146 -9.38 8.29 -1.64
C PHE A 146 -9.54 9.78 -1.87
N LEU A 147 -9.34 10.63 -0.86
CA LEU A 147 -9.39 12.07 -0.98
C LEU A 147 -8.21 12.61 -1.81
N TYR A 148 -7.01 12.10 -1.54
CA TYR A 148 -5.77 12.56 -2.17
C TYR A 148 -5.73 12.29 -3.69
N VAL A 149 -6.18 11.12 -4.15
CA VAL A 149 -6.15 10.79 -5.59
C VAL A 149 -7.00 11.72 -6.45
N GLY A 150 -8.00 12.40 -5.86
CA GLY A 150 -8.82 13.38 -6.58
C GLY A 150 -8.05 14.58 -7.11
N LEU A 151 -6.87 14.87 -6.57
CA LEU A 151 -5.99 15.93 -7.06
C LEU A 151 -5.45 15.64 -8.47
N PHE A 152 -5.39 14.37 -8.85
CA PHE A 152 -4.82 13.89 -10.13
C PHE A 152 -5.87 13.57 -11.18
N LEU A 153 -7.16 13.70 -10.86
CA LEU A 153 -8.26 13.35 -11.76
C LEU A 153 -8.90 14.60 -12.35
N GLU A 154 -9.19 14.57 -13.65
CA GLU A 154 -9.95 15.64 -14.31
C GLU A 154 -11.37 15.71 -13.74
N ARG A 155 -12.00 14.54 -13.56
CA ARG A 155 -13.32 14.36 -12.94
C ARG A 155 -13.22 13.46 -11.71
N PRO A 156 -13.09 14.02 -10.50
CA PRO A 156 -12.83 13.25 -9.28
C PRO A 156 -14.11 12.64 -8.68
N THR A 157 -14.89 11.92 -9.50
CA THR A 157 -16.09 11.17 -9.07
C THR A 157 -15.69 10.01 -8.15
N ILE A 158 -16.64 9.51 -7.34
CA ILE A 158 -16.40 8.35 -6.46
C ILE A 158 -15.88 7.15 -7.27
N GLY A 159 -16.51 6.87 -8.41
CA GLY A 159 -16.10 5.76 -9.28
C GLY A 159 -14.69 5.92 -9.85
N ASN A 160 -14.27 7.14 -10.23
CA ASN A 160 -12.94 7.37 -10.79
C ASN A 160 -11.85 7.30 -9.71
N ARG A 161 -12.15 7.76 -8.49
CA ARG A 161 -11.25 7.64 -7.31
C ARG A 161 -11.05 6.18 -6.92
N LEU A 162 -12.12 5.39 -6.87
CA LEU A 162 -12.00 3.96 -6.59
C LEU A 162 -11.28 3.22 -7.73
N ALA A 163 -11.55 3.58 -8.98
CA ALA A 163 -10.92 2.95 -10.13
C ALA A 163 -9.41 3.18 -10.17
N ILE A 164 -8.92 4.39 -9.92
CA ILE A 164 -7.47 4.66 -9.91
C ILE A 164 -6.76 3.91 -8.78
N LEU A 165 -7.42 3.74 -7.62
CA LEU A 165 -6.93 2.93 -6.51
C LEU A 165 -6.96 1.42 -6.82
N GLY A 166 -7.65 0.98 -7.88
CA GLY A 166 -7.72 -0.43 -8.28
C GLY A 166 -9.01 -1.15 -7.86
N LEU A 167 -9.95 -0.44 -7.22
CA LEU A 167 -11.31 -0.90 -6.95
C LEU A 167 -12.23 -0.55 -8.13
N THR A 168 -12.24 -1.39 -9.17
CA THR A 168 -13.15 -1.21 -10.30
C THR A 168 -13.76 -2.52 -10.78
N THR A 169 -15.08 -2.46 -10.99
CA THR A 169 -15.89 -3.47 -11.69
C THR A 169 -16.40 -2.94 -13.04
N LYS A 170 -16.16 -1.66 -13.39
CA LYS A 170 -16.75 -1.00 -14.57
C LYS A 170 -16.42 -1.67 -15.92
N ARG A 171 -15.36 -2.47 -15.99
CA ARG A 171 -14.99 -3.25 -17.19
C ARG A 171 -15.00 -4.77 -16.95
N LYS A 172 -15.59 -5.23 -15.86
CA LYS A 172 -15.72 -6.65 -15.54
C LYS A 172 -17.18 -7.08 -15.61
N THR A 173 -17.42 -8.21 -16.26
CA THR A 173 -18.69 -8.92 -16.16
C THR A 173 -18.89 -9.46 -14.74
N GLY A 174 -20.12 -9.80 -14.37
CA GLY A 174 -20.40 -10.45 -13.08
C GLY A 174 -19.58 -11.74 -12.89
N LEU A 175 -19.42 -12.52 -13.96
CA LEU A 175 -18.61 -13.74 -13.98
C LEU A 175 -17.13 -13.46 -13.68
N GLU A 176 -16.54 -12.43 -14.27
CA GLU A 176 -15.15 -12.05 -14.00
C GLU A 176 -14.94 -11.57 -12.58
N THR A 177 -15.94 -10.89 -12.00
CA THR A 177 -15.89 -10.49 -10.58
C THR A 177 -15.91 -11.71 -9.67
N ILE A 178 -16.78 -12.69 -9.94
CA ILE A 178 -16.80 -13.96 -9.20
C ILE A 178 -15.46 -14.70 -9.34
N GLN A 179 -14.83 -14.69 -10.51
CA GLN A 179 -13.50 -15.29 -10.70
C GLN A 179 -12.44 -14.64 -9.82
N GLU A 180 -12.44 -13.31 -9.66
CA GLU A 180 -11.50 -12.64 -8.73
C GLU A 180 -11.78 -13.00 -7.27
N ILE A 181 -13.05 -13.14 -6.88
CA ILE A 181 -13.42 -13.52 -5.52
C ILE A 181 -12.96 -14.95 -5.23
N LEU A 182 -13.24 -15.90 -6.12
CA LEU A 182 -12.78 -17.29 -5.99
C LEU A 182 -11.25 -17.36 -5.92
N LEU A 183 -10.58 -16.58 -6.76
CA LEU A 183 -9.12 -16.48 -6.72
C LEU A 183 -8.62 -15.95 -5.38
N GLY A 184 -9.28 -14.94 -4.82
CA GLY A 184 -8.99 -14.44 -3.48
C GLY A 184 -9.15 -15.50 -2.40
N VAL A 185 -10.23 -16.29 -2.43
CA VAL A 185 -10.46 -17.42 -1.50
C VAL A 185 -9.33 -18.46 -1.60
N ILE A 186 -8.95 -18.83 -2.83
CA ILE A 186 -7.86 -19.79 -3.09
C ILE A 186 -6.55 -19.27 -2.49
N PHE A 187 -6.21 -18.01 -2.77
CA PHE A 187 -4.98 -17.40 -2.29
C PHE A 187 -4.98 -17.16 -0.78
N ALA A 188 -6.14 -16.94 -0.15
CA ALA A 188 -6.25 -16.83 1.31
C ALA A 188 -5.85 -18.13 2.01
N ILE A 189 -6.26 -19.28 1.46
CA ILE A 189 -5.93 -20.59 2.04
C ILE A 189 -4.47 -20.95 1.76
N ILE A 190 -3.96 -20.60 0.57
CA ILE A 190 -2.51 -20.72 0.27
C ILE A 190 -1.70 -19.86 1.23
N ALA A 191 -2.12 -18.62 1.48
CA ALA A 191 -1.50 -17.71 2.43
C ALA A 191 -1.48 -18.30 3.84
N LEU A 192 -2.62 -18.84 4.29
CA LEU A 192 -2.75 -19.47 5.60
C LEU A 192 -1.74 -20.60 5.77
N ILE A 193 -1.66 -21.52 4.81
CA ILE A 193 -0.72 -22.65 4.85
C ILE A 193 0.72 -22.14 4.81
N LEU A 194 1.04 -21.23 3.90
CA LEU A 194 2.38 -20.69 3.72
C LEU A 194 2.88 -19.99 4.99
N VAL A 195 2.08 -19.10 5.57
CA VAL A 195 2.46 -18.34 6.77
C VAL A 195 2.59 -19.26 7.99
N ASN A 196 1.68 -20.22 8.16
CA ASN A 196 1.78 -21.18 9.26
C ASN A 196 3.01 -22.07 9.15
N LEU A 197 3.36 -22.55 7.95
CA LEU A 197 4.58 -23.34 7.74
C LEU A 197 5.85 -22.54 8.06
N ILE A 198 5.90 -21.28 7.66
CA ILE A 198 7.02 -20.39 7.98
C ILE A 198 7.09 -20.12 9.48
N SER A 199 5.95 -19.84 10.11
CA SER A 199 5.88 -19.59 11.55
C SER A 199 6.35 -20.81 12.35
N LEU A 200 5.87 -22.00 12.00
CA LEU A 200 6.29 -23.27 12.61
C LEU A 200 7.80 -23.53 12.42
N PHE A 201 8.31 -23.28 11.23
CA PHE A 201 9.74 -23.45 10.94
C PHE A 201 10.61 -22.48 11.76
N LEU A 202 10.19 -21.23 11.87
CA LEU A 202 10.90 -20.22 12.66
C LEU A 202 10.81 -20.54 14.15
N GLU A 203 9.64 -20.92 14.66
CA GLU A 203 9.49 -21.36 16.05
C GLU A 203 10.39 -22.56 16.35
N PHE A 204 10.43 -23.56 15.46
CA PHE A 204 11.33 -24.70 15.58
C PHE A 204 12.80 -24.25 15.65
N ILE A 205 13.25 -23.39 14.74
CA ILE A 205 14.61 -22.84 14.77
C ILE A 205 14.88 -22.08 16.07
N MET A 206 13.98 -21.19 16.46
CA MET A 206 14.19 -20.34 17.63
C MET A 206 14.17 -21.15 18.92
N SER A 207 13.34 -22.20 19.02
CA SER A 207 13.32 -23.12 20.17
C SER A 207 14.61 -23.94 20.32
N PHE A 208 15.36 -24.14 19.23
CA PHE A 208 16.67 -24.80 19.29
C PHE A 208 17.75 -23.90 19.94
N PHE A 209 17.69 -22.59 19.70
CA PHE A 209 18.70 -21.63 20.19
C PHE A 209 18.29 -20.94 21.48
N PHE A 210 17.00 -20.82 21.76
CA PHE A 210 16.43 -20.06 22.86
C PHE A 210 15.39 -20.88 23.62
N ASN A 211 15.39 -20.74 24.94
CA ASN A 211 14.30 -21.31 25.75
C ASN A 211 13.07 -20.38 25.67
N LEU A 212 12.23 -20.59 24.65
CA LEU A 212 11.07 -19.73 24.36
C LEU A 212 10.11 -19.61 25.55
N GLU A 213 9.93 -20.69 26.32
CA GLU A 213 9.09 -20.68 27.53
C GLU A 213 9.63 -19.72 28.59
N SER A 214 10.96 -19.59 28.73
CA SER A 214 11.56 -18.62 29.65
C SER A 214 11.46 -17.18 29.16
N ILE A 215 11.35 -16.96 27.85
CA ILE A 215 11.34 -15.63 27.23
C ILE A 215 9.91 -15.08 27.16
N PHE A 216 8.94 -15.91 26.82
CA PHE A 216 7.56 -15.50 26.59
C PHE A 216 6.53 -16.19 27.50
N GLY A 217 6.97 -17.08 28.39
CA GLY A 217 6.06 -17.89 29.19
C GLY A 217 5.32 -18.92 28.34
N THR A 218 4.06 -19.16 28.67
CA THR A 218 3.18 -20.07 27.91
C THR A 218 2.62 -19.44 26.62
N GLN A 219 2.96 -18.19 26.32
CA GLN A 219 2.43 -17.45 25.19
C GLN A 219 3.56 -17.04 24.25
N THR A 220 3.94 -17.91 23.32
CA THR A 220 4.79 -17.51 22.21
C THR A 220 4.09 -16.37 21.44
N PRO A 221 4.78 -15.30 21.00
CA PRO A 221 4.16 -14.23 20.24
C PRO A 221 3.82 -14.72 18.83
N THR A 222 2.70 -15.45 18.70
CA THR A 222 2.20 -15.97 17.43
C THR A 222 1.25 -14.98 16.74
N SER A 223 0.55 -14.12 17.49
CA SER A 223 -0.10 -12.91 16.98
C SER A 223 -0.39 -11.90 18.11
N GLU A 224 -0.40 -10.60 17.80
CA GLU A 224 -0.81 -9.54 18.76
C GLU A 224 -2.28 -9.68 19.21
N THR A 225 -3.07 -10.44 18.47
CA THR A 225 -4.50 -10.64 18.69
C THR A 225 -4.84 -11.85 19.55
N ASP A 226 -3.88 -12.73 19.86
CA ASP A 226 -4.14 -14.03 20.52
C ASP A 226 -4.79 -13.87 21.90
N LEU A 227 -4.35 -12.88 22.68
CA LEU A 227 -4.93 -12.55 23.98
C LEU A 227 -6.42 -12.14 23.90
N TYR A 228 -6.76 -11.33 22.89
CA TYR A 228 -8.13 -10.88 22.66
C TYR A 228 -9.01 -12.04 22.21
N ILE A 229 -8.48 -12.96 21.41
CA ILE A 229 -9.21 -14.10 20.84
C ILE A 229 -9.46 -15.19 21.89
N ALA A 230 -8.50 -15.43 22.79
CA ALA A 230 -8.60 -16.47 23.82
C ALA A 230 -9.79 -16.25 24.77
N SER A 231 -10.15 -14.98 25.04
CA SER A 231 -11.22 -14.61 25.96
C SER A 231 -12.56 -14.28 25.27
N SER A 232 -12.64 -14.34 23.94
CA SER A 232 -13.83 -13.97 23.19
C SER A 232 -15.00 -14.94 23.35
N ASN A 233 -16.22 -14.44 23.14
CA ASN A 233 -17.38 -15.31 22.86
C ASN A 233 -17.65 -15.47 21.35
N ILE A 234 -18.57 -16.38 21.00
CA ILE A 234 -18.90 -16.70 19.60
C ILE A 234 -19.39 -15.48 18.82
N ILE A 235 -20.20 -14.61 19.44
CA ILE A 235 -20.74 -13.42 18.77
C ILE A 235 -19.61 -12.44 18.45
N GLU A 236 -18.71 -12.21 19.40
CA GLU A 236 -17.53 -11.36 19.20
C GLU A 236 -16.64 -11.87 18.07
N ILE A 237 -16.39 -13.18 17.99
CA ILE A 237 -15.59 -13.76 16.90
C ILE A 237 -16.28 -13.62 15.55
N VAL A 238 -17.59 -13.82 15.48
CA VAL A 238 -18.35 -13.60 14.23
C VAL A 238 -18.25 -12.14 13.79
N LEU A 239 -18.38 -11.20 14.72
CA LEU A 239 -18.22 -9.77 14.43
C LEU A 239 -16.78 -9.45 13.99
N LEU A 240 -15.78 -10.02 14.67
CA LEU A 240 -14.38 -9.81 14.33
C LEU A 240 -14.07 -10.35 12.92
N VAL A 241 -14.58 -11.52 12.54
CA VAL A 241 -14.49 -12.05 11.16
C VAL A 241 -15.10 -11.09 10.14
N ILE A 242 -16.27 -10.50 10.45
CA ILE A 242 -16.89 -9.50 9.57
C ILE A 242 -15.99 -8.27 9.44
N ILE A 243 -15.40 -7.79 10.54
CA ILE A 243 -14.46 -6.66 10.54
C ILE A 243 -13.23 -6.96 9.67
N MET A 244 -12.64 -8.16 9.79
CA MET A 244 -11.48 -8.58 8.98
C MET A 244 -11.78 -8.49 7.47
N ILE A 245 -12.98 -8.88 7.04
CA ILE A 245 -13.38 -8.92 5.62
C ILE A 245 -13.83 -7.54 5.10
N VAL A 246 -14.57 -6.78 5.90
CA VAL A 246 -15.28 -5.57 5.44
C VAL A 246 -14.52 -4.29 5.74
N VAL A 247 -13.66 -4.31 6.77
CA VAL A 247 -12.90 -3.15 7.22
C VAL A 247 -11.43 -3.35 6.91
N ILE A 248 -10.79 -4.34 7.53
CA ILE A 248 -9.33 -4.45 7.56
C ILE A 248 -8.76 -4.75 6.18
N GLY A 249 -9.17 -5.88 5.58
CA GLY A 249 -8.71 -6.27 4.26
C GLY A 249 -8.87 -5.15 3.22
N PRO A 250 -10.07 -4.57 3.02
CA PRO A 250 -10.25 -3.49 2.06
C PRO A 250 -9.44 -2.24 2.37
N SER A 251 -9.35 -1.85 3.64
CA SER A 251 -8.73 -0.59 4.03
C SER A 251 -7.22 -0.61 3.82
N GLU A 252 -6.57 -1.65 4.31
CA GLU A 252 -5.14 -1.81 4.13
C GLU A 252 -4.76 -2.04 2.67
N GLU A 253 -5.52 -2.84 1.92
CA GLU A 253 -5.23 -3.07 0.50
C GLU A 253 -5.34 -1.78 -0.33
N VAL A 254 -6.29 -0.89 -0.02
CA VAL A 254 -6.40 0.42 -0.68
C VAL A 254 -5.17 1.29 -0.39
N ALA A 255 -4.73 1.37 0.86
CA ALA A 255 -3.58 2.20 1.24
C ALA A 255 -2.26 1.63 0.72
N PHE A 256 -1.99 0.35 0.94
CA PHE A 256 -0.68 -0.25 0.64
C PHE A 256 -0.57 -0.70 -0.80
N ARG A 257 -1.59 -1.34 -1.39
CA ARG A 257 -1.48 -1.87 -2.76
C ARG A 257 -2.00 -0.84 -3.76
N GLY A 258 -3.21 -0.34 -3.51
CA GLY A 258 -3.88 0.62 -4.37
C GLY A 258 -3.17 1.96 -4.49
N PHE A 259 -2.52 2.41 -3.41
CA PHE A 259 -1.82 3.68 -3.37
C PHE A 259 -0.28 3.54 -3.29
N MET A 260 0.28 2.97 -2.22
CA MET A 260 1.74 2.90 -2.04
C MET A 260 2.43 2.11 -3.15
N GLN A 261 2.05 0.85 -3.31
CA GLN A 261 2.68 -0.07 -4.26
C GLN A 261 2.44 0.40 -5.69
N LYS A 262 1.21 0.79 -6.04
CA LYS A 262 0.91 1.34 -7.37
C LYS A 262 1.83 2.51 -7.71
N GLY A 263 1.97 3.47 -6.81
CA GLY A 263 2.82 4.63 -7.00
C GLY A 263 4.29 4.25 -7.17
N LEU A 264 4.83 3.44 -6.25
CA LEU A 264 6.24 3.01 -6.28
C LEU A 264 6.56 2.09 -7.46
N SER A 265 5.66 1.17 -7.83
CA SER A 265 5.87 0.26 -8.96
C SER A 265 5.89 0.99 -10.29
N ARG A 266 5.15 2.09 -10.43
CA ARG A 266 5.11 2.92 -11.64
C ARG A 266 6.29 3.87 -11.79
N THR A 267 7.07 4.10 -10.73
CA THR A 267 8.22 5.00 -10.73
C THR A 267 9.56 4.27 -10.59
N LEU A 268 9.63 3.27 -9.73
CA LEU A 268 10.84 2.49 -9.41
C LEU A 268 10.85 1.11 -10.10
N GLY A 269 9.74 0.74 -10.75
CA GLY A 269 9.54 -0.57 -11.36
C GLY A 269 8.84 -1.56 -10.44
N ARG A 270 8.21 -2.57 -11.05
CA ARG A 270 7.31 -3.54 -10.39
C ARG A 270 7.95 -4.20 -9.17
N ASN A 271 9.19 -4.68 -9.30
CA ASN A 271 9.87 -5.44 -8.24
C ASN A 271 10.26 -4.56 -7.05
N LEU A 272 10.83 -3.37 -7.29
CA LEU A 272 11.21 -2.47 -6.21
C LEU A 272 9.98 -1.91 -5.48
N GLY A 273 8.93 -1.54 -6.22
CA GLY A 273 7.68 -1.11 -5.61
C GLY A 273 7.04 -2.19 -4.73
N LEU A 274 7.06 -3.45 -5.17
CA LEU A 274 6.61 -4.60 -4.39
C LEU A 274 7.42 -4.76 -3.08
N ILE A 275 8.75 -4.84 -3.18
CA ILE A 275 9.62 -5.11 -2.02
C ILE A 275 9.53 -3.96 -1.00
N ILE A 276 9.60 -2.70 -1.46
CA ILE A 276 9.53 -1.55 -0.56
C ILE A 276 8.19 -1.50 0.16
N THR A 277 7.08 -1.73 -0.55
CA THR A 277 5.75 -1.78 0.08
C THR A 277 5.69 -2.91 1.10
N ALA A 278 6.22 -4.09 0.78
CA ALA A 278 6.23 -5.22 1.70
C ALA A 278 7.05 -4.97 2.96
N LEU A 279 8.21 -4.32 2.85
CA LEU A 279 9.02 -3.93 4.00
C LEU A 279 8.30 -2.89 4.88
N ILE A 280 7.66 -1.89 4.28
CA ILE A 280 6.91 -0.87 5.04
C ILE A 280 5.70 -1.49 5.73
N PHE A 281 4.91 -2.29 5.01
CA PHE A 281 3.77 -3.03 5.57
C PHE A 281 4.21 -3.91 6.74
N THR A 282 5.31 -4.65 6.59
CA THR A 282 5.87 -5.45 7.68
C THR A 282 6.26 -4.55 8.85
N GLY A 283 6.97 -3.45 8.60
CA GLY A 283 7.48 -2.56 9.65
C GLY A 283 6.39 -1.96 10.55
N ILE A 284 5.24 -1.56 10.00
CA ILE A 284 4.14 -1.03 10.81
C ILE A 284 3.49 -2.09 11.71
N HIS A 285 3.57 -3.37 11.35
CA HIS A 285 3.06 -4.49 12.14
C HIS A 285 4.06 -4.99 13.19
N LEU A 286 5.25 -4.38 13.28
CA LEU A 286 6.28 -4.72 14.26
C LEU A 286 6.39 -3.66 15.37
N ILE A 287 5.44 -2.74 15.47
CA ILE A 287 5.50 -1.63 16.44
C ILE A 287 5.40 -2.14 17.88
N SER A 288 4.65 -3.21 18.15
CA SER A 288 4.55 -3.83 19.47
C SER A 288 5.90 -4.33 20.01
N ILE A 289 6.83 -4.70 19.12
CA ILE A 289 8.18 -5.13 19.51
C ILE A 289 8.92 -4.02 20.24
N ALA A 290 8.61 -2.75 19.96
CA ALA A 290 9.18 -1.63 20.71
C ALA A 290 8.85 -1.70 22.21
N VAL A 291 7.67 -2.21 22.57
CA VAL A 291 7.28 -2.41 23.98
C VAL A 291 8.07 -3.57 24.58
N ILE A 292 8.17 -4.71 23.88
CA ILE A 292 8.97 -5.86 24.32
C ILE A 292 10.43 -5.48 24.52
N ALA A 293 10.98 -4.61 23.68
CA ALA A 293 12.36 -4.14 23.77
C ALA A 293 12.65 -3.33 25.03
N LEU A 294 11.64 -2.74 25.67
CA LEU A 294 11.79 -2.06 26.97
C LEU A 294 12.00 -3.05 28.11
N GLU A 295 11.48 -4.27 27.98
CA GLU A 295 11.54 -5.31 29.00
C GLU A 295 12.71 -6.28 28.76
N SER A 296 12.92 -6.71 27.51
CA SER A 296 13.92 -7.71 27.15
C SER A 296 14.45 -7.51 25.73
N ALA A 297 15.74 -7.16 25.61
CA ALA A 297 16.40 -7.05 24.32
C ALA A 297 16.44 -8.39 23.56
N ILE A 298 16.64 -9.50 24.28
CA ILE A 298 16.63 -10.84 23.68
C ILE A 298 15.21 -11.19 23.22
N GLY A 299 14.19 -10.91 24.06
CA GLY A 299 12.79 -11.11 23.70
C GLY A 299 12.40 -10.34 22.45
N ALA A 300 12.85 -9.09 22.31
CA ALA A 300 12.59 -8.28 21.13
C ALA A 300 13.25 -8.84 19.85
N ILE A 301 14.49 -9.33 19.93
CA ILE A 301 15.16 -9.97 18.79
C ILE A 301 14.42 -11.24 18.36
N VAL A 302 14.02 -12.07 19.32
CA VAL A 302 13.30 -13.30 19.03
C VAL A 302 11.92 -12.99 18.44
N ALA A 303 11.17 -12.07 19.03
CA ALA A 303 9.88 -11.62 18.52
C ALA A 303 10.00 -11.02 17.11
N PHE A 304 11.05 -10.26 16.83
CA PHE A 304 11.32 -9.72 15.50
C PHE A 304 11.47 -10.83 14.47
N ILE A 305 12.24 -11.88 14.75
CA ILE A 305 12.42 -12.99 13.83
C ILE A 305 11.09 -13.74 13.63
N LEU A 306 10.36 -14.00 14.71
CA LEU A 306 9.09 -14.74 14.65
C LEU A 306 8.00 -13.98 13.88
N LEU A 307 7.95 -12.65 13.96
CA LEU A 307 6.89 -11.85 13.36
C LEU A 307 7.26 -11.25 11.99
N PHE A 308 8.53 -10.88 11.76
CA PHE A 308 8.95 -10.20 10.53
C PHE A 308 8.65 -11.04 9.28
N PHE A 309 9.06 -12.32 9.28
CA PHE A 309 8.94 -13.16 8.08
C PHE A 309 7.49 -13.52 7.74
N PRO A 310 6.61 -13.89 8.69
CA PRO A 310 5.18 -14.04 8.44
C PRO A 310 4.55 -12.82 7.76
N TYR A 311 4.73 -11.62 8.35
CA TYR A 311 4.18 -10.38 7.81
C TYR A 311 4.78 -9.99 6.46
N PHE A 312 6.08 -10.21 6.28
CA PHE A 312 6.76 -9.94 5.02
C PHE A 312 6.26 -10.83 3.89
N VAL A 313 6.07 -12.13 4.17
CA VAL A 313 5.62 -13.11 3.17
C VAL A 313 4.17 -12.87 2.77
N ILE A 314 3.26 -12.63 3.71
CA ILE A 314 1.87 -12.29 3.37
C ILE A 314 1.83 -10.99 2.55
N SER A 315 2.64 -10.00 2.91
CA SER A 315 2.65 -8.75 2.15
C SER A 315 3.21 -8.90 0.73
N LEU A 316 4.25 -9.72 0.55
CA LEU A 316 4.76 -10.08 -0.77
C LEU A 316 3.71 -10.81 -1.60
N LEU A 317 2.98 -11.76 -0.99
CA LEU A 317 1.93 -12.52 -1.67
C LEU A 317 0.81 -11.60 -2.16
N LEU A 318 0.30 -10.72 -1.30
CA LEU A 318 -0.74 -9.75 -1.62
C LEU A 318 -0.28 -8.77 -2.71
N GLY A 319 0.95 -8.25 -2.58
CA GLY A 319 1.51 -7.34 -3.56
C GLY A 319 1.79 -8.01 -4.91
N TYR A 320 2.24 -9.26 -4.92
CA TYR A 320 2.41 -10.04 -6.15
C TYR A 320 1.05 -10.31 -6.81
N LEU A 321 0.04 -10.72 -6.03
CA LEU A 321 -1.32 -10.94 -6.51
C LEU A 321 -1.88 -9.66 -7.15
N PHE A 322 -1.72 -8.50 -6.50
CA PHE A 322 -2.12 -7.21 -7.06
C PHE A 322 -1.47 -6.92 -8.42
N ILE A 323 -0.16 -7.17 -8.54
CA ILE A 323 0.58 -7.00 -9.79
C ILE A 323 0.11 -8.00 -10.86
N TRP A 324 -0.12 -9.26 -10.49
CA TRP A 324 -0.58 -10.32 -11.38
C TRP A 324 -2.00 -10.06 -11.89
N ARG A 325 -2.86 -9.46 -11.06
CA ARG A 325 -4.22 -9.05 -11.42
C ARG A 325 -4.32 -7.67 -12.06
N ASN A 326 -3.21 -7.17 -12.63
CA ASN A 326 -3.17 -5.90 -13.35
C ASN A 326 -3.66 -4.71 -12.50
N GLU A 327 -3.15 -4.59 -11.27
CA GLU A 327 -3.52 -3.55 -10.31
C GLU A 327 -5.01 -3.54 -9.92
N ASN A 328 -5.66 -4.71 -9.97
CA ASN A 328 -7.00 -4.90 -9.45
C ASN A 328 -6.95 -5.35 -7.98
N LEU A 329 -7.72 -4.68 -7.11
CA LEU A 329 -7.72 -4.92 -5.67
C LEU A 329 -8.71 -5.99 -5.20
N ILE A 330 -9.62 -6.48 -6.04
CA ILE A 330 -10.66 -7.43 -5.59
C ILE A 330 -10.01 -8.71 -5.03
N ALA A 331 -9.14 -9.37 -5.81
CA ALA A 331 -8.51 -10.60 -5.35
C ALA A 331 -7.60 -10.37 -4.13
N PRO A 332 -6.70 -9.37 -4.09
CA PRO A 332 -5.93 -9.04 -2.88
C PRO A 332 -6.78 -8.75 -1.64
N THR A 333 -7.86 -7.98 -1.79
CA THR A 333 -8.77 -7.63 -0.68
C THR A 333 -9.44 -8.85 -0.09
N ILE A 334 -9.95 -9.73 -0.96
CA ILE A 334 -10.57 -10.99 -0.55
C ILE A 334 -9.53 -11.92 0.08
N THR A 335 -8.35 -12.05 -0.53
CA THR A 335 -7.24 -12.83 0.03
C THR A 335 -6.92 -12.39 1.45
N HIS A 336 -6.72 -11.08 1.64
CA HIS A 336 -6.31 -10.51 2.92
C HIS A 336 -7.42 -10.70 3.98
N GLY A 337 -8.65 -10.27 3.70
CA GLY A 337 -9.74 -10.35 4.67
C GLY A 337 -10.09 -11.79 5.07
N ILE A 338 -10.08 -12.73 4.12
CA ILE A 338 -10.34 -14.15 4.41
C ILE A 338 -9.15 -14.77 5.15
N TYR A 339 -7.91 -14.46 4.77
CA TYR A 339 -6.72 -14.93 5.47
C TYR A 339 -6.78 -14.52 6.96
N ASN A 340 -7.02 -13.23 7.25
CA ASN A 340 -7.12 -12.75 8.62
C ASN A 340 -8.28 -13.43 9.37
N SER A 341 -9.44 -13.58 8.71
CA SER A 341 -10.60 -14.27 9.30
C SER A 341 -10.30 -15.72 9.67
N LEU A 342 -9.61 -16.44 8.79
CA LEU A 342 -9.23 -17.84 9.05
C LEU A 342 -8.22 -17.93 10.20
N THR A 343 -7.26 -17.00 10.29
CA THR A 343 -6.32 -16.92 11.42
C THR A 343 -7.05 -16.66 12.75
N VAL A 344 -8.00 -15.72 12.77
CA VAL A 344 -8.84 -15.45 13.96
C VAL A 344 -9.65 -16.68 14.37
N LEU A 345 -10.32 -17.32 13.42
CA LEU A 345 -11.11 -18.53 13.68
C LEU A 345 -10.24 -19.69 14.17
N MET A 346 -9.06 -19.86 13.57
CA MET A 346 -8.09 -20.87 13.98
C MET A 346 -7.64 -20.64 15.42
N GLY A 347 -7.23 -19.41 15.78
CA GLY A 347 -6.87 -19.06 17.16
C GLY A 347 -8.01 -19.34 18.14
N PHE A 348 -9.22 -18.90 17.81
CA PHE A 348 -10.39 -19.11 18.67
C PHE A 348 -10.68 -20.59 18.93
N LEU A 349 -10.62 -21.41 17.88
CA LEU A 349 -10.83 -22.85 17.99
C LEU A 349 -9.75 -23.55 18.79
N VAL A 350 -8.49 -23.14 18.63
CA VAL A 350 -7.35 -23.70 19.38
C VAL A 350 -7.47 -23.40 20.88
N PHE A 351 -7.89 -22.18 21.26
CA PHE A 351 -8.00 -21.81 22.67
C PHE A 351 -9.26 -22.34 23.36
N ASN A 352 -10.38 -22.47 22.64
CA ASN A 352 -11.69 -22.70 23.26
C ASN A 352 -12.33 -24.08 22.96
N TYR A 353 -11.81 -24.84 22.00
CA TYR A 353 -12.45 -26.06 21.54
C TYR A 353 -11.47 -27.24 21.44
N SER A 354 -12.04 -28.44 21.27
CA SER A 354 -11.27 -29.67 21.13
C SER A 354 -10.54 -29.75 19.78
N LEU A 355 -9.44 -30.51 19.76
CA LEU A 355 -8.69 -30.81 18.53
C LEU A 355 -9.57 -31.44 17.44
N PHE A 356 -10.61 -32.19 17.82
CA PHE A 356 -11.58 -32.75 16.89
C PHE A 356 -12.36 -31.65 16.14
N THR A 357 -12.81 -30.62 16.87
CA THR A 357 -13.53 -29.47 16.29
C THR A 357 -12.62 -28.69 15.34
N PHE A 358 -11.37 -28.47 15.75
CA PHE A 358 -10.33 -27.87 14.91
C PHE A 358 -10.06 -28.69 13.63
N GLY A 359 -10.05 -30.02 13.75
CA GLY A 359 -9.91 -30.93 12.60
C GLY A 359 -11.06 -30.81 11.60
N ILE A 360 -12.30 -30.70 12.07
CA ILE A 360 -13.47 -30.46 11.20
C ILE A 360 -13.34 -29.12 10.48
N PHE A 361 -13.01 -28.05 11.19
CA PHE A 361 -12.78 -26.73 10.59
C PHE A 361 -11.71 -26.77 9.49
N SER A 362 -10.60 -27.47 9.74
CA SER A 362 -9.53 -27.65 8.77
C SER A 362 -10.03 -28.38 7.51
N LEU A 363 -10.79 -29.48 7.67
CA LEU A 363 -11.37 -30.22 6.55
C LEU A 363 -12.34 -29.36 5.72
N ILE A 364 -13.19 -28.56 6.38
CA ILE A 364 -14.11 -27.63 5.70
C ILE A 364 -13.32 -26.60 4.90
N THR A 365 -12.26 -26.04 5.50
CA THR A 365 -11.38 -25.06 4.84
C THR A 365 -10.74 -25.65 3.57
N PHE A 366 -10.19 -26.87 3.65
CA PHE A 366 -9.68 -27.58 2.46
C PHE A 366 -10.79 -27.90 1.45
N GLY A 367 -12.00 -28.24 1.89
CA GLY A 367 -13.15 -28.43 1.01
C GLY A 367 -13.47 -27.17 0.21
N ILE A 368 -13.54 -26.01 0.88
CA ILE A 368 -13.76 -24.70 0.24
C ILE A 368 -12.64 -24.41 -0.78
N PHE A 369 -11.39 -24.74 -0.46
CA PHE A 369 -10.26 -24.57 -1.38
C PHE A 369 -10.47 -25.34 -2.69
N PHE A 370 -10.74 -26.65 -2.63
CA PHE A 370 -10.92 -27.47 -3.83
C PHE A 370 -12.16 -27.08 -4.63
N ILE A 371 -13.26 -26.77 -3.94
CA ILE A 371 -14.49 -26.27 -4.58
C ILE A 371 -14.21 -24.96 -5.31
N SER A 372 -13.48 -24.03 -4.68
CA SER A 372 -13.15 -22.73 -5.28
C SER A 372 -12.28 -22.89 -6.53
N ILE A 373 -11.30 -23.81 -6.49
CA ILE A 373 -10.48 -24.17 -7.65
C ILE A 373 -11.36 -24.72 -8.79
N ALA A 374 -12.21 -25.70 -8.49
CA ALA A 374 -13.09 -26.31 -9.49
C ALA A 374 -14.00 -25.26 -10.14
N LEU A 375 -14.65 -24.42 -9.33
CA LEU A 375 -15.50 -23.34 -9.82
C LEU A 375 -14.73 -22.32 -10.66
N TYR A 376 -13.52 -21.93 -10.25
CA TYR A 376 -12.69 -21.01 -11.02
C TYR A 376 -12.39 -21.55 -12.42
N PHE A 377 -12.00 -22.82 -12.55
CA PHE A 377 -11.73 -23.45 -13.84
C PHE A 377 -13.00 -23.63 -14.69
N ILE A 378 -14.13 -23.99 -14.08
CA ILE A 378 -15.42 -24.09 -14.78
C ILE A 378 -15.82 -22.74 -15.37
N LEU A 379 -15.75 -21.66 -14.58
CA LEU A 379 -16.07 -20.32 -15.06
C LEU A 379 -15.12 -19.87 -16.18
N ASN A 380 -13.84 -20.23 -16.09
CA ASN A 380 -12.86 -19.93 -17.13
C ASN A 380 -13.18 -20.67 -18.44
N TYR A 381 -13.59 -21.93 -18.35
CA TYR A 381 -14.04 -22.72 -19.50
C TYR A 381 -15.30 -22.12 -20.16
N ILE A 382 -16.32 -21.77 -19.37
CA ILE A 382 -17.55 -21.13 -19.86
C ILE A 382 -17.23 -19.81 -20.58
N LYS A 383 -16.31 -19.01 -20.02
CA LYS A 383 -15.87 -17.75 -20.62
C LYS A 383 -15.24 -17.97 -22.00
N GLN A 384 -14.37 -18.96 -22.14
CA GLN A 384 -13.72 -19.28 -23.41
C GLN A 384 -14.73 -19.73 -24.47
N GLN A 385 -15.72 -20.56 -24.09
CA GLN A 385 -16.79 -20.97 -24.99
C GLN A 385 -17.63 -19.78 -25.49
N ASN A 386 -18.03 -18.88 -24.59
CA ASN A 386 -18.83 -17.71 -24.96
C ASN A 386 -18.07 -16.70 -25.83
N GLN A 387 -16.73 -16.63 -25.72
CA GLN A 387 -15.90 -15.79 -26.60
C GLN A 387 -15.73 -16.41 -27.99
N GLY A 388 -15.71 -17.74 -28.11
CA GLY A 388 -15.62 -18.44 -29.39
C GLY A 388 -16.91 -18.42 -30.24
N VAL A 389 -18.06 -18.02 -29.67
CA VAL A 389 -19.35 -17.94 -30.39
C VAL A 389 -19.57 -16.57 -31.07
N VAL A 390 -18.74 -15.57 -30.77
CA VAL A 390 -18.87 -14.20 -31.33
C VAL A 390 -17.99 -13.96 -32.57
N GLU A 391 -17.05 -14.87 -32.88
CA GLU A 391 -16.14 -14.77 -34.04
C GLU A 391 -16.55 -15.63 -35.26
N ILE A 392 -17.81 -16.08 -35.37
CA ILE A 392 -18.30 -16.86 -36.52
C ILE A 392 -19.34 -16.08 -37.33
#